data_AF-A0A8S2PHQ6-F1
#
_entry.id   AF-A0A8S2PHQ6-F1
#
_cell.length_a   1.000
_cell.length_b   1.000
_cell.length_c   1.000
_cell.angle_alpha   90.00
_cell.angle_beta   90.00
_cell.angle_gamma   90.00
#
_symmetry.space_group_name_H-M   'P 1'
#
loop_
_entity.id
_entity.type
_entity.pdbx_description
1 polymer ?
#
loop_
_entity_poly.entity_id
_entity_poly.type
_entity_poly.pdbx_seq_one_letter_code
_entity_poly.pdbx_strand_id
1 'polypeptide(L)'
;IATKRDPKLDNQAQAWIELMNKLQPNAIPKFTTTTGGFRSRENICLYQNAARVYGLGDLDLFQTVDLFEKRNIAQVTHCIFALARQAQRKSFNGPILRTSTPEFRPCEVTEEQLFVRKSLTGFLDEGLIKFANSSKSS
;
A
#
# COMPACT_ATOMS: atom_id res chain seq x y z
N ILE A 1 30.19 -10.74 -0.77
CA ILE A 1 28.89 -11.43 -0.89
C ILE A 1 27.86 -10.38 -1.28
N ALA A 2 27.71 -10.15 -2.58
CA ALA A 2 26.70 -9.22 -3.11
C ALA A 2 25.35 -9.95 -3.06
N THR A 3 24.53 -9.62 -2.08
CA THR A 3 23.15 -10.09 -1.98
C THR A 3 22.44 -9.77 -3.30
N LYS A 4 21.97 -10.80 -4.01
CA LYS A 4 21.07 -10.68 -5.16
C LYS A 4 20.02 -9.61 -4.83
N ARG A 5 20.13 -8.45 -5.49
CA ARG A 5 19.24 -7.31 -5.29
C ARG A 5 18.01 -7.60 -6.14
N ASP A 6 16.86 -7.83 -5.49
CA ASP A 6 15.64 -8.24 -6.18
C ASP A 6 15.11 -7.10 -7.06
N PRO A 7 15.02 -7.27 -8.40
CA PRO A 7 14.60 -6.22 -9.34
C PRO A 7 13.19 -5.66 -9.07
N LYS A 8 12.37 -6.40 -8.29
CA LYS A 8 11.00 -5.99 -7.90
C LYS A 8 10.97 -4.91 -6.82
N LEU A 9 12.00 -4.82 -5.96
CA LEU A 9 12.02 -3.85 -4.86
C LEU A 9 12.34 -2.43 -5.37
N ASP A 10 13.11 -2.35 -6.43
CA ASP A 10 13.65 -1.11 -7.00
C ASP A 10 12.56 -0.30 -7.73
N ASN A 11 11.56 -1.01 -8.26
CA ASN A 11 10.43 -0.45 -9.00
C ASN A 11 9.38 0.21 -8.08
N GLN A 12 9.44 -0.02 -6.76
CA GLN A 12 8.41 0.46 -5.84
C GLN A 12 8.35 1.99 -5.77
N ALA A 13 9.50 2.65 -5.69
CA ALA A 13 9.54 4.11 -5.63
C ALA A 13 9.09 4.77 -6.94
N GLN A 14 9.29 4.12 -8.08
CA GLN A 14 8.85 4.61 -9.39
C GLN A 14 7.33 4.60 -9.51
N ALA A 15 6.68 3.54 -9.03
CA ALA A 15 5.22 3.42 -9.04
C ALA A 15 4.52 4.58 -8.30
N TRP A 16 5.09 5.07 -7.21
CA TRP A 16 4.57 6.23 -6.47
C TRP A 16 4.64 7.53 -7.27
N ILE A 17 5.71 7.71 -8.04
CA ILE A 17 5.89 8.89 -8.88
C ILE A 17 4.92 8.87 -10.06
N GLU A 18 4.80 7.71 -10.72
CA GLU A 18 3.82 7.52 -11.78
C GLU A 18 2.39 7.75 -11.28
N LEU A 19 2.07 7.31 -10.05
CA LEU A 19 0.78 7.54 -9.42
C LEU A 19 0.50 9.04 -9.27
N MET A 20 1.44 9.84 -8.75
CA MET A 20 1.21 11.29 -8.61
C MET A 20 1.13 12.00 -9.96
N ASN A 21 1.95 11.62 -10.93
CA ASN A 21 1.91 12.21 -12.27
C ASN A 21 0.60 11.90 -13.01
N LYS A 22 -0.05 10.76 -12.70
CA LYS A 22 -1.40 10.46 -13.20
C LYS A 22 -2.47 11.32 -12.53
N LEU A 23 -2.35 11.60 -11.24
CA LEU A 23 -3.33 12.41 -10.49
C LEU A 23 -3.21 13.90 -10.80
N GLN A 24 -1.99 14.38 -10.98
CA GLN A 24 -1.69 15.74 -11.36
C GLN A 24 -0.56 15.72 -12.40
N PRO A 25 -0.84 16.10 -13.66
CA PRO A 25 0.19 16.12 -14.68
C PRO A 25 1.31 17.08 -14.27
N ASN A 26 2.55 16.68 -14.52
CA ASN A 26 3.77 17.41 -14.13
C ASN A 26 3.96 17.62 -12.62
N ALA A 27 3.35 16.81 -11.74
CA ALA A 27 3.60 16.89 -10.30
C ALA A 27 5.08 16.60 -9.94
N ILE A 28 5.69 15.62 -10.61
CA ILE A 28 7.09 15.23 -10.42
C ILE A 28 7.72 15.02 -11.81
N PRO A 29 8.25 16.08 -12.43
CA PRO A 29 8.78 16.03 -13.80
C PRO A 29 10.16 15.36 -13.90
N LYS A 30 10.93 15.35 -12.80
CA LYS A 30 12.28 14.78 -12.76
C LYS A 30 12.36 13.74 -11.67
N PHE A 31 12.62 12.50 -12.06
CA PHE A 31 12.86 11.39 -11.14
C PHE A 31 13.87 10.41 -11.72
N THR A 32 14.48 9.64 -10.83
CA THR A 32 15.53 8.71 -11.22
C THR A 32 14.95 7.31 -11.42
N THR A 33 15.13 6.74 -12.60
CA THR A 33 14.71 5.36 -12.95
C THR A 33 15.77 4.30 -12.64
N THR A 34 16.97 4.71 -12.23
CA THR A 34 18.07 3.79 -11.96
C THR A 34 17.87 2.99 -10.68
N THR A 35 18.14 1.70 -10.80
CA THR A 35 18.14 0.70 -9.74
C THR A 35 19.18 1.00 -8.65
N GLY A 36 18.74 1.51 -7.49
CA GLY A 36 19.63 1.75 -6.34
C GLY A 36 18.92 2.33 -5.12
N GLY A 37 19.13 1.73 -3.95
CA GLY A 37 18.37 2.05 -2.74
C GLY A 37 18.40 3.53 -2.34
N PHE A 38 19.52 4.23 -2.51
CA PHE A 38 19.62 5.67 -2.22
C PHE A 38 18.73 6.52 -3.14
N ARG A 39 18.69 6.21 -4.43
CA ARG A 39 17.85 6.90 -5.42
C ARG A 39 16.36 6.61 -5.20
N SER A 40 16.03 5.39 -4.77
CA SER A 40 14.66 5.04 -4.38
C SER A 40 14.18 5.86 -3.17
N ARG A 41 15.06 6.15 -2.19
CA ARG A 41 14.72 7.01 -1.05
C ARG A 41 14.42 8.45 -1.47
N GLU A 42 15.22 9.00 -2.38
CA GLU A 42 15.01 10.35 -2.92
C GLU A 42 13.67 10.47 -3.67
N ASN A 43 13.34 9.47 -4.50
CA ASN A 43 12.05 9.41 -5.20
C ASN A 43 10.85 9.41 -4.24
N ILE A 44 10.96 8.72 -3.10
CA ILE A 44 9.91 8.73 -2.06
C ILE A 44 9.77 10.12 -1.43
N CYS A 45 10.87 10.83 -1.19
CA CYS A 45 10.82 12.21 -0.71
C CYS A 45 10.15 13.16 -1.71
N LEU A 46 10.43 12.99 -3.01
CA LEU A 46 9.76 13.75 -4.08
C LEU A 46 8.25 13.49 -4.08
N TYR A 47 7.84 12.23 -3.92
CA TYR A 47 6.44 11.85 -3.75
C TYR A 47 5.78 12.55 -2.55
N GLN A 48 6.41 12.51 -1.37
CA GLN A 48 5.87 13.15 -0.17
C GLN A 48 5.66 14.66 -0.37
N ASN A 49 6.61 15.35 -1.01
CA ASN A 49 6.48 16.77 -1.32
C ASN A 49 5.30 17.03 -2.27
N ALA A 50 5.19 16.26 -3.36
CA ALA A 50 4.08 16.38 -4.29
C ALA A 50 2.72 16.08 -3.63
N ALA A 51 2.66 15.08 -2.74
CA ALA A 51 1.45 14.71 -2.03
C ALA A 51 0.99 15.79 -1.04
N ARG A 52 1.91 16.48 -0.35
CA ARG A 52 1.55 17.66 0.48
C ARG A 52 0.97 18.78 -0.37
N VAL A 53 1.59 19.09 -1.51
CA VAL A 53 1.07 20.08 -2.47
C VAL A 53 -0.30 19.66 -3.01
N TYR A 54 -0.51 18.36 -3.17
CA TYR A 54 -1.81 17.81 -3.57
C TYR A 54 -2.89 17.94 -2.48
N GLY A 55 -2.50 18.20 -1.23
CA GLY A 55 -3.42 18.43 -0.10
C GLY A 55 -3.56 17.25 0.85
N LEU A 56 -2.62 16.31 0.87
CA LEU A 56 -2.54 15.29 1.92
C LEU A 56 -1.90 15.89 3.17
N GLY A 57 -2.46 15.54 4.34
CA GLY A 57 -1.87 15.92 5.62
C GLY A 57 -0.64 15.07 5.95
N ASP A 58 0.29 15.62 6.74
CA ASP A 58 1.51 14.92 7.13
C ASP A 58 1.26 13.61 7.89
N LEU A 59 0.14 13.53 8.63
CA LEU A 59 -0.28 12.33 9.36
C LEU A 59 -0.70 11.18 8.43
N ASP A 60 -1.17 11.50 7.22
CA ASP A 60 -1.58 10.50 6.22
C ASP A 60 -0.38 10.01 5.39
N LEU A 61 0.75 10.71 5.44
CA LEU A 61 1.96 10.35 4.70
C LEU A 61 2.75 9.26 5.44
N PHE A 62 3.41 8.40 4.66
CA PHE A 62 4.31 7.37 5.19
C PHE A 62 5.76 7.85 5.12
N GLN A 63 6.61 7.35 6.03
CA GLN A 63 8.03 7.63 6.01
C GLN A 63 8.77 6.67 5.08
N THR A 64 9.93 7.10 4.58
CA THR A 64 10.75 6.28 3.66
C THR A 64 11.13 4.93 4.27
N VAL A 65 11.34 4.86 5.58
CA VAL A 65 11.65 3.62 6.32
C VAL A 65 10.46 2.65 6.34
N ASP A 66 9.24 3.15 6.34
CA ASP A 66 8.02 2.33 6.40
C ASP A 66 7.88 1.44 5.18
N LEU A 67 8.24 1.97 4.01
CA LEU A 67 8.22 1.27 2.73
C LEU A 67 9.53 0.51 2.47
N PHE A 68 10.69 1.16 2.66
CA PHE A 68 11.99 0.59 2.28
C PHE A 68 12.41 -0.60 3.16
N GLU A 69 12.14 -0.52 4.46
CA GLU A 69 12.45 -1.58 5.43
C GLU A 69 11.20 -2.37 5.83
N LYS A 70 10.06 -2.09 5.18
CA LYS A 70 8.75 -2.71 5.44
C LYS A 70 8.33 -2.62 6.92
N ARG A 71 8.74 -1.56 7.62
CA ARG A 71 8.46 -1.35 9.04
C ARG A 71 6.97 -1.14 9.33
N ASN A 72 6.28 -0.43 8.44
CA ASN A 72 4.87 -0.10 8.61
C ASN A 72 4.13 -0.01 7.26
N ILE A 73 3.81 -1.16 6.69
CA ILE A 73 3.04 -1.24 5.43
C ILE A 73 1.59 -0.77 5.62
N ALA A 74 1.06 -0.81 6.85
CA ALA A 74 -0.28 -0.29 7.15
C ALA A 74 -0.37 1.24 6.95
N GLN A 75 0.68 1.98 7.29
CA GLN A 75 0.74 3.42 7.00
C GLN A 75 0.79 3.70 5.49
N VAL A 76 1.52 2.86 4.75
CA VAL A 76 1.59 2.96 3.28
C VAL A 76 0.22 2.74 2.66
N THR A 77 -0.53 1.72 3.09
CA THR A 77 -1.90 1.50 2.58
C THR A 77 -2.84 2.63 2.99
N HIS A 78 -2.72 3.16 4.22
CA HIS A 78 -3.51 4.30 4.68
C HIS A 78 -3.30 5.53 3.78
N CYS A 79 -2.06 5.83 3.42
CA CYS A 79 -1.72 6.91 2.50
C CYS A 79 -2.43 6.77 1.14
N ILE A 80 -2.50 5.55 0.58
CA ILE A 80 -3.21 5.30 -0.69
C ILE A 80 -4.70 5.61 -0.56
N PHE A 81 -5.33 5.20 0.54
CA PHE A 81 -6.74 5.51 0.78
C PHE A 81 -6.98 7.00 1.01
N ALA A 82 -6.10 7.69 1.72
CA ALA A 82 -6.15 9.14 1.88
C ALA A 82 -6.02 9.86 0.53
N LEU A 83 -5.05 9.45 -0.29
CA LEU A 83 -4.83 9.98 -1.64
C LEU A 83 -6.04 9.75 -2.55
N ALA A 84 -6.62 8.55 -2.53
CA ALA A 84 -7.82 8.23 -3.30
C ALA A 84 -9.01 9.14 -2.92
N ARG A 85 -9.23 9.38 -1.62
CA ARG A 85 -10.25 10.32 -1.14
C ARG A 85 -9.98 11.74 -1.61
N GLN A 86 -8.74 12.20 -1.55
CA GLN A 86 -8.38 13.55 -2.02
C GLN A 86 -8.54 13.70 -3.53
N ALA A 87 -8.17 12.68 -4.31
CA ALA A 87 -8.37 12.67 -5.75
C ALA A 87 -9.86 12.75 -6.13
N GLN A 88 -10.73 12.04 -5.40
CA GLN A 88 -12.18 12.15 -5.58
C GLN A 88 -12.71 13.57 -5.31
N ARG A 89 -12.22 14.21 -4.24
CA ARG A 89 -12.60 15.60 -3.90
C ARG A 89 -12.18 16.61 -4.97
N LYS A 90 -11.07 16.35 -5.67
CA LYS A 90 -10.58 17.16 -6.79
C LYS A 90 -11.18 16.77 -8.14
N SER A 91 -12.26 15.99 -8.16
CA SER A 91 -12.95 15.54 -9.37
C SER A 91 -12.01 14.84 -10.38
N PHE A 92 -11.07 14.03 -9.87
CA PHE A 92 -10.18 13.26 -10.73
C PHE A 92 -10.98 12.30 -11.62
N ASN A 93 -10.81 12.42 -12.94
CA ASN A 93 -11.61 11.71 -13.95
C ASN A 93 -11.12 10.28 -14.24
N GLY A 94 -10.23 9.73 -13.40
CA GLY A 94 -9.66 8.39 -13.56
C GLY A 94 -10.37 7.33 -12.70
N PRO A 95 -9.83 6.08 -12.67
CA PRO A 95 -10.43 5.00 -11.91
C PRO A 95 -10.47 5.33 -10.42
N ILE A 96 -11.69 5.40 -9.88
CA ILE A 96 -11.93 5.75 -8.50
C ILE A 96 -11.86 4.49 -7.65
N LEU A 97 -11.12 4.55 -6.53
CA LEU A 97 -11.19 3.57 -5.44
C LEU A 97 -12.56 3.72 -4.75
N ARG A 98 -13.60 3.26 -5.44
CA ARG A 98 -14.99 3.28 -4.95
C ARG A 98 -15.20 2.00 -4.14
N THR A 99 -15.91 2.11 -3.02
CA THR A 99 -16.63 0.96 -2.42
C THR A 99 -17.81 0.60 -3.33
N SER A 100 -17.54 0.32 -4.61
CA SER A 100 -18.50 -0.39 -5.43
C SER A 100 -18.46 -1.83 -4.97
N THR A 101 -19.62 -2.46 -4.89
CA THR A 101 -19.82 -3.89 -4.61
C THR A 101 -18.60 -4.68 -5.09
N PRO A 102 -17.88 -5.42 -4.21
CA PRO A 102 -16.70 -6.14 -4.64
C PRO A 102 -17.15 -7.10 -5.74
N GLU A 103 -16.82 -6.79 -6.99
CA GLU A 103 -16.77 -7.82 -8.00
C GLU A 103 -15.68 -8.76 -7.50
N PHE A 104 -16.12 -9.87 -6.93
CA PHE A 104 -15.28 -10.84 -6.25
C PHE A 104 -14.35 -11.42 -7.30
N ARG A 105 -13.18 -10.80 -7.48
CA ARG A 105 -12.09 -11.41 -8.22
C ARG A 105 -11.55 -12.50 -7.31
N PRO A 106 -11.64 -13.79 -7.65
CA PRO A 106 -11.01 -14.81 -6.84
C PRO A 106 -9.51 -14.50 -6.78
N CYS A 107 -9.02 -14.09 -5.62
CA CYS A 107 -7.60 -14.10 -5.36
C CYS A 107 -7.19 -15.57 -5.33
N GLU A 108 -6.35 -15.99 -6.25
CA GLU A 108 -5.65 -17.27 -6.16
C GLU A 108 -4.65 -17.18 -4.99
N VAL A 109 -5.16 -17.41 -3.78
CA VAL A 109 -4.34 -17.52 -2.58
C VAL A 109 -3.64 -18.87 -2.68
N THR A 110 -2.33 -18.87 -2.91
CA THR A 110 -1.54 -20.10 -2.93
C THR A 110 -1.56 -20.78 -1.56
N GLU A 111 -1.44 -22.11 -1.53
CA GLU A 111 -1.52 -22.90 -0.28
C GLU A 111 -0.49 -22.46 0.76
N GLU A 112 0.69 -22.03 0.31
CA GLU A 112 1.74 -21.47 1.17
C GLU A 112 1.29 -20.17 1.88
N GLN A 113 0.60 -19.28 1.17
CA GLN A 113 0.08 -18.02 1.72
C GLN A 113 -1.04 -18.30 2.75
N LEU A 114 -1.85 -19.33 2.50
CA LEU A 114 -2.90 -19.75 3.43
C LEU A 114 -2.32 -20.39 4.70
N PHE A 115 -1.25 -21.17 4.58
CA PHE A 115 -0.55 -21.77 5.72
C PHE A 115 0.07 -20.71 6.64
N VAL A 116 0.78 -19.73 6.06
CA VAL A 116 1.37 -18.62 6.82
C VAL A 116 0.27 -17.81 7.53
N ARG A 117 -0.84 -17.54 6.84
CA ARG A 117 -1.98 -16.85 7.45
C ARG A 117 -2.59 -17.65 8.60
N LYS A 118 -2.85 -18.96 8.41
CA LYS A 118 -3.38 -19.85 9.46
C LYS A 118 -2.44 -19.99 10.66
N SER A 119 -1.14 -20.08 10.41
CA SER A 119 -0.11 -20.15 11.46
C SER A 119 -0.09 -18.87 12.31
N LEU A 120 -0.25 -17.70 11.69
CA LEU A 120 -0.33 -16.40 12.40
C LEU A 120 -1.69 -16.19 13.10
N THR A 121 -2.79 -16.66 12.52
CA THR A 121 -4.15 -16.48 13.07
C THR A 121 -4.57 -17.56 14.08
N GLY A 122 -3.74 -18.59 14.30
CA GLY A 122 -4.01 -19.69 15.24
C GLY A 122 -4.19 -19.26 16.71
N PHE A 123 -3.94 -17.99 17.05
CA PHE A 123 -4.14 -17.46 18.40
C PHE A 123 -5.54 -16.88 18.67
N LEU A 124 -6.37 -16.62 17.66
CA LEU A 124 -7.63 -15.87 17.84
C LEU A 124 -8.91 -16.67 17.57
N ASP A 125 -8.85 -17.85 16.95
CA ASP A 125 -10.04 -18.54 16.45
C ASP A 125 -10.57 -19.67 17.37
N GLU A 126 -9.72 -20.20 18.26
CA GLU A 126 -10.11 -21.28 19.21
C GLU A 126 -11.17 -20.82 20.23
N GLY A 127 -11.22 -19.52 20.56
CA GLY A 127 -12.19 -18.97 21.52
C GLY A 127 -13.57 -18.70 20.93
N LEU A 128 -13.63 -18.25 19.68
CA LEU A 128 -14.87 -17.81 19.04
C LEU A 128 -15.75 -19.00 18.60
N ILE A 129 -15.13 -20.07 18.11
CA ILE A 129 -15.82 -21.29 17.66
C ILE A 129 -16.47 -22.03 18.83
N LYS A 130 -15.85 -22.00 20.03
CA LYS A 130 -16.41 -22.59 21.25
C LYS A 130 -17.63 -21.82 21.76
N PHE A 131 -17.61 -20.48 21.68
CA PHE A 131 -18.76 -19.65 22.07
C PHE A 131 -19.97 -19.82 21.13
N ALA A 132 -19.73 -19.93 19.82
CA ALA A 132 -20.78 -20.11 18.84
C ALA A 132 -21.51 -21.46 18.98
N ASN A 133 -20.79 -22.53 19.33
CA ASN A 133 -21.37 -23.87 19.48
C ASN A 133 -22.09 -24.10 20.82
N SER A 134 -21.84 -23.28 21.86
CA SER A 134 -22.57 -23.38 23.14
C SER A 134 -23.96 -22.73 23.10
N SER A 135 -24.28 -21.90 22.10
CA SER A 135 -25.57 -21.21 21.98
C SER A 135 -26.66 -22.00 21.24
N LYS A 136 -26.31 -23.15 20.64
CA LYS A 136 -27.23 -23.99 19.85
C LYS A 136 -27.72 -25.24 20.59
N SER A 137 -27.49 -25.33 21.90
CA SER A 137 -27.90 -26.47 22.75
C SER A 137 -28.75 -26.04 23.95
N SER A 138 -29.77 -25.23 23.73
CA SER A 138 -30.86 -25.00 24.70
C SER A 138 -32.19 -24.90 23.98
#